data_AF-A0A0G0JG00-F1
#
_entry.id   AF-A0A0G0JG00-F1
#
_cell.length_a   1.000
_cell.length_b   1.000
_cell.length_c   1.000
_cell.angle_alpha   90.00
_cell.angle_beta   90.00
_cell.angle_gamma   90.00
#
_symmetry.space_group_name_H-M   'P 1'
#
loop_
_entity.id
_entity.type
_entity.pdbx_description
1 polymer ?
#
loop_
_entity_poly.entity_id
_entity_poly.type
_entity_poly.pdbx_seq_one_letter_code
_entity_poly.pdbx_strand_id
1 'polypeptide(L)'
;MPRKKKSKKQEAPKEKRLHEELIERMTALATSGFGLVAALAWNETIQQLVKTYIEPRIPGSGLLSRFIYALLITTLAVLITYQLSKLSARFQKKD
;
A
#
# COMPACT_ATOMS: atom_id res chain seq x y z
N MET A 1 -60.18 -12.52 -1.02
CA MET A 1 -59.16 -11.94 -0.10
C MET A 1 -57.84 -12.70 -0.30
N PRO A 2 -56.64 -12.15 -0.02
CA PRO A 2 -56.12 -10.80 -0.28
C PRO A 2 -54.74 -10.77 -1.01
N ARG A 3 -54.58 -9.73 -1.83
CA ARG A 3 -53.40 -8.91 -2.20
C ARG A 3 -51.97 -9.47 -2.22
N LYS A 4 -51.45 -9.52 -3.46
CA LYS A 4 -50.05 -9.29 -3.89
C LYS A 4 -49.26 -8.34 -2.99
N LYS A 5 -48.06 -8.74 -2.56
CA LYS A 5 -46.93 -7.84 -2.28
C LYS A 5 -45.65 -8.41 -2.89
N LYS A 6 -45.46 -8.19 -4.19
CA LYS A 6 -44.15 -8.38 -4.84
C LYS A 6 -43.24 -7.21 -4.45
N SER A 7 -42.16 -7.55 -3.75
CA SER A 7 -40.84 -6.90 -3.69
C SER A 7 -40.78 -5.41 -4.07
N LYS A 8 -40.86 -4.53 -3.06
CA LYS A 8 -40.47 -3.13 -3.17
C LYS A 8 -38.93 -3.09 -3.17
N LYS A 9 -38.31 -3.17 -4.35
CA LYS A 9 -36.88 -2.95 -4.53
C LYS A 9 -36.61 -1.48 -4.13
N GLN A 10 -36.06 -1.29 -2.93
CA GLN A 10 -35.67 0.03 -2.43
C GLN A 10 -34.53 0.54 -3.30
N GLU A 11 -34.84 1.44 -4.23
CA GLU A 11 -33.84 2.27 -4.89
C GLU A 11 -33.35 3.30 -3.87
N ALA A 12 -32.15 3.10 -3.33
CA ALA A 12 -31.48 4.15 -2.57
C ALA A 12 -31.39 5.42 -3.46
N PRO A 13 -31.49 6.64 -2.91
CA PRO A 13 -31.47 7.87 -3.71
C PRO A 13 -30.23 7.90 -4.59
N LYS A 14 -30.39 8.05 -5.92
CA LYS A 14 -29.29 8.06 -6.91
C LYS A 14 -28.12 8.97 -6.48
N GLU A 15 -28.42 10.09 -5.84
CA GLU A 15 -27.42 11.02 -5.29
C GLU A 15 -26.49 10.37 -4.27
N LYS A 16 -27.00 9.58 -3.32
CA LYS A 16 -26.18 8.92 -2.30
C LYS A 16 -25.16 7.96 -2.92
N ARG A 17 -25.58 7.21 -3.95
CA ARG A 17 -24.70 6.29 -4.68
C ARG A 17 -23.61 7.02 -5.45
N LEU A 18 -23.93 8.18 -6.04
CA LEU A 18 -22.95 9.02 -6.73
C LEU A 18 -21.92 9.62 -5.77
N HIS A 19 -22.35 10.07 -4.58
CA HIS A 19 -21.44 10.57 -3.56
C HIS A 19 -20.53 9.47 -3.00
N GLU A 20 -21.08 8.27 -2.75
CA GLU A 20 -20.30 7.10 -2.33
C GLU A 20 -19.23 6.74 -3.37
N GLU A 21 -19.62 6.63 -4.64
CA GLU A 21 -18.69 6.32 -5.73
C GLU A 21 -17.63 7.42 -5.88
N LEU A 22 -18.00 8.70 -5.78
CA LEU A 22 -17.04 9.81 -5.82
C LEU A 22 -16.01 9.72 -4.69
N ILE A 23 -16.46 9.47 -3.45
CA ILE A 23 -15.57 9.34 -2.29
C ILE A 23 -14.64 8.14 -2.45
N GLU A 24 -15.15 7.02 -2.97
CA GLU A 24 -14.34 5.83 -3.25
C GLU A 24 -13.24 6.14 -4.28
N ARG A 25 -13.58 6.81 -5.39
CA ARG A 25 -12.61 7.23 -6.41
C ARG A 25 -11.58 8.21 -5.86
N MET A 26 -12.02 9.21 -5.10
CA MET A 26 -11.11 10.18 -4.48
C MET A 26 -10.16 9.50 -3.48
N THR A 27 -10.68 8.55 -2.69
CA THR A 27 -9.87 7.77 -1.76
C THR A 27 -8.84 6.93 -2.51
N ALA A 28 -9.24 6.22 -3.57
CA ALA A 28 -8.33 5.45 -4.39
C ALA A 28 -7.22 6.31 -5.03
N LEU A 29 -7.57 7.49 -5.55
CA LEU A 29 -6.61 8.45 -6.10
C LEU A 29 -5.65 8.97 -5.02
N ALA A 30 -6.18 9.36 -3.85
CA ALA A 30 -5.37 9.85 -2.74
C ALA A 30 -4.43 8.77 -2.22
N THR A 31 -4.91 7.56 -1.95
CA THR A 31 -4.09 6.43 -1.49
C THR A 31 -3.01 6.07 -2.51
N SER A 32 -3.33 6.07 -3.81
CA SER A 32 -2.35 5.81 -4.86
C SER A 32 -1.28 6.90 -4.94
N GLY A 33 -1.69 8.18 -4.89
CA GLY A 33 -0.78 9.31 -4.88
C GLY A 33 0.14 9.32 -3.66
N PHE A 34 -0.41 9.09 -2.46
CA PHE A 34 0.39 8.97 -1.24
C PHE A 34 1.28 7.74 -1.24
N GLY A 35 0.83 6.62 -1.82
CA GLY A 35 1.66 5.43 -2.00
C GLY A 35 2.92 5.72 -2.83
N LEU A 36 2.77 6.49 -3.92
CA LEU A 36 3.90 6.93 -4.74
C LEU A 36 4.86 7.84 -3.96
N VAL A 37 4.33 8.86 -3.27
CA VAL A 37 5.15 9.78 -2.45
C VAL A 37 5.88 9.02 -1.34
N ALA A 38 5.21 8.09 -0.67
CA ALA A 38 5.81 7.26 0.37
C ALA A 38 6.93 6.36 -0.19
N ALA A 39 6.73 5.76 -1.36
CA ALA A 39 7.76 4.96 -2.02
C ALA A 39 9.02 5.79 -2.35
N LEU A 40 8.83 7.02 -2.86
CA LEU A 40 9.92 7.95 -3.14
C LEU A 40 10.66 8.38 -1.86
N ALA A 41 9.92 8.71 -0.80
CA ALA A 41 10.51 9.13 0.47
C ALA A 41 11.34 8.01 1.13
N TRP A 42 10.84 6.77 1.10
CA TRP A 42 11.60 5.62 1.61
C TRP A 42 12.84 5.33 0.78
N ASN A 43 12.75 5.43 -0.55
CA ASN A 43 13.91 5.28 -1.42
C ASN A 43 15.01 6.28 -1.06
N GLU A 44 14.69 7.57 -0.97
CA GLU A 44 15.64 8.62 -0.60
C GLU A 44 16.23 8.40 0.81
N THR A 45 15.37 8.05 1.78
CA THR A 45 15.79 7.80 3.16
C THR A 45 16.81 6.66 3.25
N ILE A 46 16.55 5.53 2.58
CA ILE A 46 17.46 4.39 2.59
C ILE A 46 18.79 4.76 1.90
N GLN A 47 18.74 5.47 0.78
CA GLN A 47 19.96 5.93 0.09
C GLN A 47 20.81 6.84 0.97
N GLN A 48 20.18 7.84 1.62
CA GLN A 48 20.89 8.74 2.53
C GLN A 48 21.44 8.01 3.76
N LEU A 49 20.71 7.04 4.30
CA LEU A 49 21.17 6.22 5.42
C LEU A 49 22.42 5.42 5.04
N VAL A 50 22.41 4.77 3.87
CA VAL A 50 23.58 4.02 3.37
C VAL A 50 24.77 4.98 3.15
N LYS A 51 24.54 6.12 2.50
CA LYS A 51 25.58 7.13 2.24
C LYS A 51 26.18 7.74 3.52
N THR A 52 25.35 7.95 4.55
CA THR A 52 25.79 8.63 5.78
C THR A 52 26.39 7.67 6.79
N TYR A 53 25.85 6.45 6.92
CA TYR A 53 26.25 5.51 7.98
C TYR A 53 27.11 4.34 7.49
N ILE A 54 26.96 3.92 6.24
CA ILE A 54 27.62 2.72 5.71
C ILE A 54 28.84 3.09 4.86
N GLU A 55 28.70 4.03 3.92
CA GLU A 55 29.78 4.44 3.01
C GLU A 55 31.04 4.96 3.74
N PRO A 56 30.96 5.77 4.81
CA PRO A 56 32.15 6.23 5.53
C PRO A 56 32.83 5.14 6.38
N ARG A 57 32.13 4.04 6.67
CA ARG A 57 32.62 2.97 7.54
C ARG A 57 33.29 1.84 6.77
N ILE A 58 33.12 1.78 5.45
CA ILE A 58 33.62 0.67 4.62
C ILE A 58 34.54 1.24 3.53
N PRO A 59 35.85 0.92 3.57
CA PRO A 59 36.76 1.30 2.50
C PRO A 59 36.46 0.45 1.26
N GLY A 60 35.81 1.06 0.27
CA GLY A 60 35.48 0.41 -0.99
C GLY A 60 34.61 1.31 -1.85
N SER A 61 34.92 1.37 -3.15
CA SER A 61 34.24 2.20 -4.15
C SER A 61 32.71 2.18 -4.02
N GLY A 62 32.03 3.26 -4.43
CA GLY A 62 30.57 3.43 -4.34
C GLY A 62 29.70 2.29 -4.93
N LEU A 63 30.30 1.31 -5.61
CA LEU A 63 29.67 0.05 -6.01
C LEU A 63 29.23 -0.80 -4.79
N LEU A 64 30.06 -0.89 -3.74
CA LEU A 64 29.72 -1.68 -2.55
C LEU A 64 28.58 -1.02 -1.75
N SER A 65 28.55 0.31 -1.70
CA SER A 65 27.43 1.10 -1.16
C SER A 65 26.11 0.77 -1.86
N ARG A 66 26.11 0.75 -3.22
CA ARG A 66 24.94 0.36 -4.02
C ARG A 66 24.50 -1.09 -3.80
N PHE A 67 25.46 -2.00 -3.62
CA PHE A 67 25.17 -3.40 -3.34
C PHE A 67 24.47 -3.58 -1.98
N ILE A 68 24.91 -2.85 -0.94
CA ILE A 68 24.28 -2.86 0.37
C ILE A 68 22.88 -2.26 0.33
N TYR A 69 22.71 -1.13 -0.38
CA TYR A 69 21.39 -0.56 -0.65
C TYR A 69 20.45 -1.60 -1.31
N ALA A 70 20.92 -2.32 -2.33
CA ALA A 70 20.14 -3.34 -3.02
C ALA A 70 19.72 -4.48 -2.07
N LEU A 71 20.65 -4.97 -1.24
CA LEU A 71 20.33 -6.03 -0.27
C LEU A 71 19.31 -5.57 0.78
N LEU A 72 19.43 -4.33 1.26
CA LEU A 72 18.49 -3.75 2.24
C LEU A 72 17.09 -3.63 1.66
N ILE A 73 16.95 -3.08 0.43
CA ILE A 73 15.62 -2.91 -0.17
C ILE A 73 14.96 -4.26 -0.49
N THR A 74 15.73 -5.26 -0.95
CA THR A 74 15.22 -6.61 -1.17
C THR A 74 14.76 -7.24 0.15
N THR A 75 15.54 -7.10 1.22
CA THR A 75 15.16 -7.63 2.53
C THR A 75 13.89 -6.98 3.05
N LEU A 76 13.77 -5.65 2.95
CA LEU A 76 12.55 -4.92 3.32
C LEU A 76 11.34 -5.37 2.49
N ALA A 77 11.50 -5.54 1.17
CA ALA A 77 10.44 -6.00 0.29
C ALA A 77 9.93 -7.39 0.70
N VAL A 78 10.85 -8.33 0.97
CA VAL A 78 10.50 -9.68 1.45
C VAL A 78 9.79 -9.62 2.80
N LEU A 79 10.28 -8.81 3.74
CA LEU A 79 9.66 -8.67 5.06
C LEU A 79 8.23 -8.09 4.98
N ILE A 80 8.03 -7.04 4.19
CA ILE A 80 6.71 -6.41 4.02
C ILE A 80 5.76 -7.39 3.34
N THR A 81 6.16 -8.01 2.22
CA THR A 81 5.33 -8.97 1.47
C THR A 81 4.98 -10.21 2.29
N TYR A 82 5.94 -10.72 3.09
CA TYR A 82 5.70 -11.84 4.01
C TYR A 82 4.70 -11.47 5.12
N GLN A 83 4.84 -10.30 5.74
CA GLN A 83 3.91 -9.83 6.75
C GLN A 83 2.50 -9.63 6.18
N LEU A 84 2.39 -9.05 4.98
CA LEU A 84 1.12 -8.86 4.29
C LEU A 84 0.46 -10.20 3.95
N SER A 85 1.24 -11.18 3.49
CA SER A 85 0.76 -12.54 3.20
C SER A 85 0.22 -13.21 4.47
N LYS A 86 0.95 -13.10 5.59
CA LYS A 86 0.51 -13.63 6.89
C LYS A 86 -0.76 -12.95 7.40
N LEU A 87 -0.89 -11.64 7.20
CA LEU A 87 -2.06 -10.87 7.59
C LEU A 87 -3.28 -11.28 6.75
N SER A 88 -3.12 -11.38 5.44
CA SER A 88 -4.15 -11.86 4.52
C SER A 88 -4.65 -13.27 4.90
N ALA A 89 -3.72 -14.19 5.17
CA ALA A 89 -4.07 -15.56 5.60
C ALA A 89 -4.86 -15.62 6.91
N ARG A 90 -4.70 -14.62 7.80
CA ARG A 90 -5.50 -14.54 9.05
C ARG A 90 -6.91 -14.04 8.81
N PHE A 91 -7.10 -13.11 7.88
CA PHE A 91 -8.44 -12.58 7.56
C PHE A 91 -9.26 -13.56 6.74
N GLN A 92 -8.64 -14.31 5.82
CA GLN A 92 -9.34 -15.35 5.05
C GLN A 92 -9.78 -16.56 5.89
N LYS A 93 -9.23 -16.75 7.09
CA LYS A 93 -9.60 -17.85 7.98
C LYS A 93 -10.83 -17.54 8.85
N LYS A 94 -11.42 -16.35 8.71
CA LYS A 94 -12.53 -15.85 9.52
C LYS A 94 -13.87 -15.75 8.76
N ASP A 95 -13.88 -16.18 7.50
CA ASP A 95 -15.08 -16.50 6.73
C ASP A 95 -15.23 -18.03 6.63
#